data_AF-A0A7J9N587-F1
#
_entry.id   AF-A0A7J9N587-F1
#
_cell.length_a   1.000
_cell.length_b   1.000
_cell.length_c   1.000
_cell.angle_alpha   90.00
_cell.angle_beta   90.00
_cell.angle_gamma   90.00
#
_symmetry.space_group_name_H-M   'P 1'
#
loop_
_entity.id
_entity.type
_entity.pdbx_description
1 polymer ?
#
loop_
_entity_poly.entity_id
_entity_poly.type
_entity_poly.pdbx_seq_one_letter_code
_entity_poly.pdbx_strand_id
1 'polypeptide(L)' 'MENILIRQSFNTGIRIAINIGISVSRVGSAAQIKAMKQVAGKLKLELANFVELEAFAQFA' A
#
# COMPACT_ATOMS: atom_id res chain seq x y z
N MET A 1 9.00 -1.93 -16.41
CA MET A 1 8.56 -0.77 -15.60
C MET A 1 7.49 -1.26 -14.63
N GLU A 2 7.70 -1.09 -13.33
CA GLU A 2 6.68 -1.38 -12.32
C GLU A 2 5.56 -0.33 -12.41
N ASN A 3 4.31 -0.77 -12.29
CA ASN A 3 3.13 0.09 -12.46
C ASN A 3 2.43 0.29 -11.11
N ILE A 4 2.06 1.53 -10.80
CA ILE A 4 1.31 1.93 -9.60
C ILE A 4 -0.02 1.17 -9.48
N LEU A 5 -0.56 0.66 -10.59
CA LEU A 5 -1.74 -0.21 -10.61
C LEU A 5 -1.36 -1.69 -10.81
N ILE A 6 -1.79 -2.57 -9.89
CA ILE A 6 -1.54 -4.02 -9.93
C ILE A 6 -2.69 -4.75 -10.62
N ARG A 7 -2.41 -5.42 -11.74
CA ARG A 7 -3.44 -6.17 -12.48
C ARG A 7 -4.01 -7.36 -11.71
N GLN A 8 -3.18 -8.09 -10.95
CA GLN A 8 -3.61 -9.23 -10.15
C GLN A 8 -4.65 -8.83 -9.10
N SER A 9 -4.40 -7.75 -8.35
CA SER A 9 -5.35 -7.24 -7.35
C SER A 9 -6.68 -6.79 -7.98
N PHE A 10 -6.65 -6.20 -9.18
CA PHE A 10 -7.88 -5.84 -9.89
C PHE A 10 -8.72 -7.08 -10.25
N ASN A 11 -8.05 -8.15 -10.71
CA ASN A 11 -8.68 -9.40 -11.08
C ASN A 11 -9.24 -10.17 -9.87
N THR A 12 -8.65 -10.02 -8.69
CA THR A 12 -9.16 -10.62 -7.43
C THR A 12 -10.30 -9.80 -6.80
N GLY A 13 -10.76 -8.73 -7.46
CA GLY A 13 -11.92 -7.94 -7.04
C GLY A 13 -11.59 -6.63 -6.33
N ILE A 14 -10.32 -6.33 -6.06
CA ILE A 14 -9.90 -5.03 -5.50
C ILE A 14 -10.00 -3.97 -6.61
N ARG A 15 -11.07 -3.16 -6.57
CA ARG A 15 -11.37 -2.18 -7.62
C ARG A 15 -10.36 -1.03 -7.68
N ILE A 16 -9.76 -0.66 -6.55
CA ILE A 16 -8.71 0.36 -6.46
C ILE A 16 -7.38 -0.37 -6.19
N ALA A 17 -6.80 -0.90 -7.26
CA ALA A 17 -5.65 -1.80 -7.21
C ALA A 17 -4.31 -1.04 -7.11
N ILE A 18 -4.13 -0.21 -6.08
CA ILE A 18 -2.92 0.59 -5.88
C ILE A 18 -1.80 -0.25 -5.25
N ASN A 19 -0.61 -0.20 -5.84
CA ASN A 19 0.60 -0.74 -5.25
C ASN A 19 1.17 0.22 -4.19
N ILE A 20 1.12 -0.17 -2.93
CA ILE A 20 1.54 0.67 -1.79
C ILE A 20 3.07 0.84 -1.70
N GLY A 21 3.84 -0.13 -2.20
CA GLY A 21 5.31 -0.09 -2.17
C GLY A 21 5.87 1.04 -3.02
N ILE A 22 5.35 1.19 -4.24
CA ILE A 22 5.82 2.20 -5.20
C ILE A 22 4.96 3.48 -5.21
N SER A 23 3.73 3.42 -4.69
CA SER A 23 2.86 4.59 -4.60
C SER A 23 3.32 5.50 -3.45
N VAL A 24 3.79 6.69 -3.81
CA VAL A 24 4.22 7.73 -2.88
C VAL A 24 3.65 9.08 -3.30
N SER A 25 3.25 9.88 -2.31
CA SER A 25 2.95 11.29 -2.50
C SER A 25 4.18 12.12 -2.16
N ARG A 26 4.61 13.00 -3.07
CA ARG A 26 5.74 13.92 -2.84
C ARG A 26 5.42 14.97 -1.76
N VAL A 27 4.15 15.30 -1.55
CA VAL A 27 3.69 16.22 -0.49
C VAL A 27 3.48 15.48 0.84
N GLY A 28 3.04 14.22 0.76
CA GLY A 28 2.96 13.32 1.91
C GLY A 28 2.05 13.82 3.04
N SER A 29 2.54 13.72 4.28
CA SER A 29 1.75 14.02 5.48
C SER A 29 1.48 15.51 5.72
N ALA A 30 2.12 16.41 4.96
CA ALA A 30 1.91 17.86 5.09
C ALA A 30 0.51 18.30 4.63
N ALA A 31 -0.10 17.57 3.68
CA ALA A 31 -1.44 17.84 3.18
C ALA A 31 -2.56 17.12 3.96
N GLN A 32 -2.23 16.28 4.94
CA GLN A 32 -3.21 15.48 5.67
C GLN A 32 -3.77 16.21 6.89
N ILE A 33 -5.08 16.08 7.12
CA ILE A 33 -5.72 16.55 8.36
C ILE A 33 -5.18 15.76 9.57
N LYS A 34 -5.15 16.40 10.76
CA LYS A 34 -4.58 15.80 11.99
C LYS A 34 -5.16 14.43 12.33
N ALA A 35 -6.48 14.27 12.20
CA ALA A 35 -7.16 13.00 12.47
C ALA A 35 -6.68 11.88 11.54
N MET A 36 -6.55 12.16 10.24
CA MET A 36 -6.06 11.19 9.26
C MET A 36 -4.61 10.78 9.55
N LYS A 37 -3.77 11.72 9.95
CA LYS A 37 -2.37 11.43 10.28
C LYS A 37 -2.23 10.48 11.48
N GLN A 38 -3.11 10.59 12.48
CA GLN A 38 -3.12 9.71 13.65
C GLN A 38 -3.53 8.27 13.31
N VAL A 39 -4.51 8.11 12.41
CA VAL A 39 -5.03 6.78 12.02
C VAL A 39 -4.16 6.12 10.96
N ALA A 40 -3.73 6.87 9.94
CA ALA A 40 -3.04 6.33 8.78
C ALA A 40 -1.51 6.29 8.90
N GLY A 41 -0.93 6.88 9.96
CA GLY A 41 0.52 7.05 10.10
C GLY A 41 1.32 5.74 10.12
N LYS A 42 0.78 4.68 10.73
CA LYS A 42 1.41 3.35 10.79
C LYS A 42 0.98 2.40 9.67
N LEU A 43 -0.19 2.67 9.07
CA LEU A 43 -0.86 1.77 8.14
C LEU A 43 0.02 1.39 6.94
N LYS A 44 0.83 2.33 6.41
CA LYS A 44 1.72 2.07 5.27
C LYS A 44 2.83 1.08 5.62
N LEU A 45 3.42 1.20 6.81
CA LEU A 45 4.48 0.30 7.27
C LEU A 45 3.91 -1.08 7.59
N GLU A 46 2.74 -1.13 8.22
CA GLU A 46 2.05 -2.38 8.53
C GLU A 46 1.68 -3.15 7.25
N LEU A 47 1.18 -2.46 6.21
CA LEU A 47 0.90 -3.12 4.93
C LEU A 47 2.18 -3.54 4.18
N ALA A 48 3.27 -2.79 4.28
CA ALA A 48 4.54 -3.20 3.68
C ALA A 48 5.03 -4.52 4.32
N ASN A 49 5.01 -4.60 5.65
CA ASN A 49 5.37 -5.81 6.38
C ASN A 49 4.43 -6.97 6.05
N PHE A 50 3.13 -6.71 5.89
CA PHE A 50 2.15 -7.74 5.52
C PHE A 50 2.45 -8.32 4.13
N VAL A 51 2.75 -7.47 3.14
CA VAL A 51 3.06 -7.90 1.78
C VAL A 51 4.37 -8.71 1.74
N GLU A 52 5.38 -8.31 2.53
CA GLU A 52 6.62 -9.08 2.66
C GLU A 52 6.38 -10.46 3.30
N LEU A 53 5.54 -10.54 4.34
CA LEU A 53 5.13 -11.79 4.98
C LEU A 53 4.31 -12.68 4.04
N GLU A 54 3.37 -12.11 3.29
CA GLU A 54 2.55 -12.83 2.32
C GLU A 54 3.42 -13.42 1.20
N ALA A 55 4.39 -12.65 0.70
CA ALA A 55 5.34 -13.11 -0.29
C ALA A 55 6.21 -14.26 0.24
N PHE A 56 6.67 -14.19 1.50
CA PHE A 56 7.41 -15.27 2.14
C PHE A 56 6.57 -16.53 2.33
N ALA A 57 5.33 -16.39 2.79
CA ALA A 57 4.41 -17.49 3.04
C ALA A 57 4.02 -18.26 1.76
N GLN A 58 4.16 -17.67 0.57
CA GLN A 58 3.92 -18.36 -0.71
C GLN A 58 5.01 -19.38 -1.09
N PHE A 59 6.19 -19.32 -0.45
CA PHE A 59 7.31 -20.23 -0.71
C PHE A 59 7.46 -21.34 0.34
N ALA A 60 6.60 -21.40 1.36
CA ALA A 60 6.53 -22.43 2.38
C ALA A 60 5.38 -23.41 2.09
#